data_AF-A0A2A5HRL2-F1
#
_entry.id   AF-A0A2A5HRL2-F1
#
_cell.length_a   1.000
_cell.length_b   1.000
_cell.length_c   1.000
_cell.angle_alpha   90.00
_cell.angle_beta   90.00
_cell.angle_gamma   90.00
#
_symmetry.space_group_name_H-M   'P 1'
#
loop_
_entity.id
_entity.type
_entity.pdbx_description
1 polymer ?
#
loop_
_entity_poly.entity_id
_entity_poly.type
_entity_poly.pdbx_seq_one_letter_code
_entity_poly.pdbx_strand_id
1 'polypeptide(L)'
;MPLEFPDQILQFIPDILEPGRVLNKLRTPMDVHSELMCGRTNQDRCGKLDAEVIDVIFDSAKFRVDLFISPSYLVVRDAIENPLLPKSTSGTSFIQLVNGSFSGQDDESESYTVAGISTLGRRQSRLQSSWAATEPNDFNIDTLFWR
;
A
#
# COMPACT_ATOMS: atom_id res chain seq x y z
N MET A 1 -17.54 11.54 -28.12
CA MET A 1 -16.89 12.87 -28.24
C MET A 1 -15.51 12.69 -28.86
N PRO A 2 -15.11 13.48 -29.88
CA PRO A 2 -13.74 13.41 -30.42
C PRO A 2 -12.77 14.21 -29.53
N LEU A 3 -11.57 13.69 -29.31
CA LEU A 3 -10.50 14.39 -28.58
C LEU A 3 -9.73 15.28 -29.56
N GLU A 4 -9.52 16.54 -29.19
CA GLU A 4 -8.66 17.46 -29.94
C GLU A 4 -7.19 17.10 -29.64
N PHE A 5 -6.39 16.87 -30.68
CA PHE A 5 -4.96 16.51 -30.62
C PHE A 5 -4.62 15.12 -30.03
N PRO A 6 -5.14 14.02 -30.62
CA PRO A 6 -4.87 12.66 -30.14
C PRO A 6 -3.39 12.27 -30.16
N ASP A 7 -2.60 12.84 -31.08
CA ASP A 7 -1.15 12.60 -31.18
C ASP A 7 -0.39 13.16 -29.97
N GLN A 8 -0.86 14.26 -29.36
CA GLN A 8 -0.25 14.84 -28.16
C GLN A 8 -0.57 14.02 -26.92
N ILE A 9 -1.80 13.51 -26.82
CA ILE A 9 -2.23 12.64 -25.72
C ILE A 9 -1.36 11.39 -25.63
N LEU A 10 -1.01 10.81 -26.78
CA LEU A 10 -0.17 9.62 -26.86
C LEU A 10 1.22 9.81 -26.21
N GLN A 11 1.75 11.05 -26.19
CA GLN A 11 3.05 11.35 -25.57
C GLN A 11 3.02 11.29 -24.04
N PHE A 12 1.84 11.43 -23.43
CA PHE A 12 1.66 11.38 -21.98
C PHE A 12 1.41 9.97 -21.45
N ILE A 13 1.19 8.99 -22.33
CA ILE A 13 0.95 7.60 -21.94
C ILE A 13 2.28 6.86 -22.09
N PRO A 14 2.97 6.54 -20.97
CA PRO A 14 4.22 5.80 -21.04
C PRO A 14 3.98 4.37 -21.52
N ASP A 15 4.98 3.83 -22.21
CA ASP A 15 5.12 2.39 -22.49
C ASP A 15 3.91 1.72 -23.19
N ILE A 16 3.40 2.34 -24.26
CA ILE A 16 2.39 1.71 -25.13
C ILE A 16 3.05 0.70 -26.09
N LEU A 17 2.51 -0.51 -26.16
CA LEU A 17 2.96 -1.58 -27.06
C LEU A 17 2.57 -1.33 -28.53
N GLU A 18 1.31 -0.94 -28.77
CA GLU A 18 0.77 -0.71 -30.12
C GLU A 18 0.27 0.73 -30.31
N PRO A 19 1.18 1.73 -30.40
CA PRO A 19 0.81 3.14 -30.44
C PRO A 19 -0.13 3.49 -31.60
N GLY A 20 0.02 2.81 -32.75
CA GLY A 20 -0.86 3.01 -33.90
C GLY A 20 -2.32 2.61 -33.65
N ARG A 21 -2.57 1.50 -32.93
CA ARG A 21 -3.94 1.07 -32.62
C ARG A 21 -4.59 1.97 -31.58
N VAL A 22 -3.86 2.35 -30.54
CA VAL A 22 -4.33 3.31 -29.52
C VAL A 22 -4.64 4.66 -30.16
N LEU A 23 -3.76 5.16 -31.02
CA LEU A 23 -3.96 6.42 -31.74
C LEU A 23 -5.19 6.39 -32.66
N ASN A 24 -5.37 5.30 -33.40
CA ASN A 24 -6.55 5.14 -34.26
C ASN A 24 -7.84 5.17 -33.43
N LYS A 25 -7.86 4.52 -32.26
CA LYS A 25 -9.02 4.55 -31.36
C LYS A 25 -9.26 5.96 -30.78
N LEU A 26 -8.21 6.67 -30.36
CA LEU A 26 -8.30 8.06 -29.88
C LEU A 26 -8.89 9.03 -30.93
N ARG A 27 -8.70 8.76 -32.22
CA ARG A 27 -9.25 9.55 -33.34
C ARG A 27 -10.73 9.27 -33.61
N THR A 28 -11.26 8.15 -33.11
CA THR A 28 -12.68 7.80 -33.27
C THR A 28 -13.53 8.38 -32.14
N PRO A 29 -14.80 8.74 -32.40
CA PRO A 29 -15.72 9.11 -31.33
C PRO A 29 -15.88 7.95 -30.35
N MET A 30 -15.64 8.22 -29.06
CA MET A 30 -15.87 7.27 -27.96
C MET A 30 -17.11 7.68 -27.16
N ASP A 31 -17.72 6.70 -26.49
CA ASP A 31 -18.73 6.95 -25.46
C ASP A 31 -18.06 7.59 -24.24
N VAL A 32 -18.74 8.54 -23.64
CA VAL A 32 -18.25 9.38 -22.55
C VAL A 32 -18.48 8.76 -21.17
N HIS A 33 -19.34 7.74 -21.09
CA HIS A 33 -19.66 7.00 -19.86
C HIS A 33 -19.87 7.87 -18.62
N SER A 34 -20.54 9.01 -18.78
CA SER A 34 -20.74 9.99 -17.70
C SER A 34 -21.54 9.40 -16.53
N GLU A 35 -22.32 8.34 -16.76
CA GLU A 35 -23.03 7.55 -15.75
C GLU A 35 -22.09 6.76 -14.81
N LEU A 36 -20.86 6.50 -15.22
CA LEU A 36 -19.85 5.81 -14.40
C LEU A 36 -19.04 6.76 -13.52
N MET A 37 -19.38 8.05 -13.47
CA MET A 37 -18.75 9.00 -12.57
C MET A 37 -19.05 8.67 -11.10
N CYS A 38 -18.01 8.65 -10.26
CA CYS A 38 -18.17 8.56 -8.81
C CYS A 38 -18.60 9.91 -8.22
N GLY A 39 -19.86 10.04 -7.82
CA GLY A 39 -20.41 11.28 -7.26
C GLY A 39 -20.47 11.33 -5.73
N ARG A 40 -20.54 10.17 -5.07
CA ARG A 40 -20.63 10.06 -3.60
C ARG A 40 -19.56 9.11 -3.07
N THR A 41 -19.11 9.35 -1.83
CA THR A 41 -18.27 8.40 -1.11
C THR A 41 -19.02 7.06 -0.96
N ASN A 42 -18.38 5.94 -1.29
CA ASN A 42 -18.92 4.57 -1.24
C ASN A 42 -19.99 4.21 -2.29
N GLN A 43 -19.97 4.83 -3.47
CA GLN A 43 -20.74 4.32 -4.60
C GLN A 43 -20.04 3.09 -5.19
N ASP A 44 -20.75 1.96 -5.24
CA ASP A 44 -20.24 0.74 -5.85
C ASP A 44 -20.25 0.85 -7.39
N ARG A 45 -19.23 0.25 -8.03
CA ARG A 45 -19.13 0.09 -9.50
C ARG A 45 -19.07 1.40 -10.31
N CYS A 46 -18.52 2.47 -9.75
CA CYS A 46 -18.18 3.69 -10.49
C CYS A 46 -16.65 3.80 -10.70
N GLY A 47 -16.23 4.67 -11.62
CA GLY A 47 -14.82 5.03 -11.85
C GLY A 47 -13.96 3.92 -12.43
N LYS A 48 -14.57 2.88 -13.00
CA LYS A 48 -13.88 1.74 -13.61
C LYS A 48 -14.54 1.40 -14.94
N LEU A 49 -13.70 1.19 -15.95
CA LEU A 49 -14.06 0.67 -17.26
C LEU A 49 -13.10 -0.45 -17.62
N ASP A 50 -13.65 -1.52 -18.19
CA ASP A 50 -12.85 -2.58 -18.83
C ASP A 50 -12.80 -2.26 -20.33
N ALA A 51 -11.77 -1.52 -20.72
CA ALA A 51 -11.62 -1.04 -22.09
C ALA A 51 -11.05 -2.13 -22.99
N GLU A 52 -11.58 -2.29 -24.21
CA GLU A 52 -11.01 -3.21 -25.20
C GLU A 52 -9.63 -2.72 -25.70
N VAL A 53 -9.52 -1.41 -25.95
CA VAL A 53 -8.27 -0.74 -26.37
C VAL A 53 -8.04 0.48 -25.49
N ILE A 54 -8.92 1.48 -25.64
CA ILE A 54 -8.98 2.68 -24.81
C ILE A 54 -10.43 3.17 -24.80
N ASP A 55 -10.93 3.52 -23.63
CA ASP A 55 -12.24 4.13 -23.41
C ASP A 55 -12.11 5.26 -22.37
N VAL A 56 -13.16 6.06 -22.22
CA VAL A 56 -13.10 7.28 -21.41
C VAL A 56 -14.30 7.42 -20.46
N ILE A 57 -14.06 8.04 -19.31
CA ILE A 57 -15.10 8.64 -18.47
C ILE A 57 -14.91 10.15 -18.51
N PHE A 58 -15.94 10.90 -18.92
CA PHE A 58 -15.90 12.36 -18.97
C PHE A 58 -16.76 12.98 -17.86
N ASP A 59 -16.10 13.78 -17.01
CA ASP A 59 -16.71 14.64 -16.00
C ASP A 59 -16.89 16.04 -16.56
N SER A 60 -18.12 16.33 -16.99
CA SER A 60 -18.51 17.63 -17.55
C SER A 60 -18.56 18.75 -16.52
N ALA A 61 -18.74 18.44 -15.23
CA ALA A 61 -18.75 19.44 -14.17
C ALA A 61 -17.33 19.95 -13.87
N LYS A 62 -16.31 19.09 -14.08
CA LYS A 62 -14.90 19.43 -13.87
C LYS A 62 -14.09 19.59 -15.15
N PHE A 63 -14.72 19.38 -16.31
CA PHE A 63 -14.04 19.29 -17.62
C PHE A 63 -12.83 18.34 -17.58
N ARG A 64 -12.99 17.18 -16.92
CA ARG A 64 -11.94 16.17 -16.77
C ARG A 64 -12.27 14.93 -17.60
N VAL A 65 -11.29 14.40 -18.32
CA VAL A 65 -11.37 13.11 -19.01
C VAL A 65 -10.46 12.13 -18.28
N ASP A 66 -11.03 11.02 -17.81
CA ASP A 66 -10.28 9.88 -17.30
C ASP A 66 -10.14 8.85 -18.43
N LEU A 67 -8.91 8.53 -18.82
CA LEU A 67 -8.60 7.55 -19.88
C LEU A 67 -8.36 6.17 -19.27
N PHE A 68 -9.03 5.15 -19.79
CA PHE A 68 -8.89 3.76 -19.39
C PHE A 68 -8.30 2.97 -20.55
N ILE A 69 -7.12 2.39 -20.35
CA ILE A 69 -6.37 1.68 -21.41
C ILE A 69 -6.32 0.20 -21.06
N SER A 70 -6.56 -0.64 -22.05
CA SER A 70 -6.47 -2.09 -21.90
C SER A 70 -5.05 -2.50 -21.49
N PRO A 71 -4.89 -3.37 -20.47
CA PRO A 71 -3.57 -3.85 -20.04
C PRO A 71 -2.78 -4.54 -21.16
N SER A 72 -3.47 -5.11 -22.15
CA SER A 72 -2.83 -5.75 -23.32
C SER A 72 -2.08 -4.78 -24.23
N TYR A 73 -2.34 -3.48 -24.11
CA TYR A 73 -1.69 -2.41 -24.88
C TYR A 73 -0.59 -1.68 -24.10
N LEU A 74 -0.35 -2.05 -22.85
CA LEU A 74 0.66 -1.45 -21.99
C LEU A 74 1.79 -2.46 -21.75
N VAL A 75 3.03 -1.98 -21.73
CA VAL A 75 4.17 -2.81 -21.31
C VAL A 75 3.95 -3.17 -19.84
N VAL A 76 3.84 -4.46 -19.55
CA VAL A 76 3.90 -4.96 -18.18
C VAL A 76 5.34 -4.86 -17.72
N ARG A 77 5.65 -3.77 -16.99
CA ARG A 77 6.87 -3.74 -16.21
C ARG A 77 6.68 -4.65 -15.00
N ASP A 78 7.68 -5.45 -14.69
CA ASP A 78 7.75 -6.08 -13.37
C ASP A 78 7.55 -4.98 -12.34
N ALA A 79 6.59 -5.21 -11.44
CA ALA A 79 6.28 -4.25 -10.41
C ALA A 79 7.57 -3.94 -9.65
N ILE A 80 8.03 -2.69 -9.77
CA ILE A 80 9.00 -2.02 -8.90
C ILE A 80 10.49 -2.16 -9.34
N GLU A 81 10.91 -1.39 -10.35
CA GLU A 81 12.32 -0.91 -10.42
C GLU A 81 12.57 0.27 -9.47
N ASN A 82 11.52 1.01 -9.10
CA ASN A 82 11.59 2.15 -8.19
C ASN A 82 10.61 1.95 -7.02
N PRO A 83 11.04 1.30 -5.93
CA PRO A 83 10.18 1.19 -4.75
C PRO A 83 9.83 2.60 -4.27
N LEU A 84 8.54 2.84 -4.03
CA LEU A 84 8.02 4.10 -3.46
C LEU A 84 8.76 4.51 -2.16
N LEU A 85 9.44 3.56 -1.53
CA LEU A 85 10.31 3.76 -0.38
C LEU A 85 11.74 3.32 -0.71
N PRO A 86 12.76 4.15 -0.41
CA PRO A 86 14.14 3.72 -0.51
C PRO A 86 14.40 2.53 0.42
N LYS A 87 15.39 1.70 0.08
CA LYS A 87 15.84 0.62 0.97
C LYS A 87 16.25 1.20 2.32
N SER A 88 15.87 0.55 3.41
CA SER A 88 16.27 0.97 4.76
C SER A 88 17.80 1.02 4.88
N THR A 89 18.33 2.18 5.26
CA THR A 89 19.75 2.40 5.55
C THR A 89 20.10 2.18 7.02
N SER A 90 19.12 1.79 7.85
CA SER A 90 19.31 1.57 9.28
C SER A 90 20.27 0.42 9.54
N GLY A 91 21.27 0.68 10.38
CA GLY A 91 22.22 -0.32 10.89
C GLY A 91 21.55 -1.30 11.87
N THR A 92 22.37 -2.13 12.51
CA THR A 92 21.90 -3.02 13.58
C THR A 92 21.57 -2.18 14.81
N SER A 93 20.39 -2.37 15.38
CA SER A 93 19.97 -1.75 16.64
C SER A 93 19.45 -2.79 17.61
N PHE A 94 19.65 -2.54 18.89
CA PHE A 94 19.07 -3.34 19.97
C PHE A 94 18.34 -2.40 20.93
N ILE A 95 17.06 -2.69 21.18
CA ILE A 95 16.22 -1.95 22.10
C ILE A 95 15.72 -2.93 23.15
N GLN A 96 15.93 -2.55 24.41
CA GLN A 96 15.42 -3.27 25.56
C GLN A 96 14.44 -2.38 26.32
N LEU A 97 13.22 -2.87 26.50
CA LEU A 97 12.25 -2.30 27.43
C LEU A 97 12.11 -3.25 28.62
N VAL A 98 12.16 -2.72 29.84
CA VAL A 98 11.97 -3.49 31.09
C VAL A 98 11.00 -2.70 31.96
N ASN A 99 10.02 -3.40 32.51
CA ASN A 99 9.07 -2.89 33.49
C ASN A 99 9.05 -3.82 34.70
N GLY A 100 8.87 -3.24 35.89
CA GLY A 100 8.76 -4.01 37.13
C GLY A 100 7.62 -3.48 37.99
N SER A 101 6.94 -4.38 38.68
CA SER A 101 5.94 -4.06 39.70
C SER A 101 6.25 -4.81 40.99
N PHE A 102 6.09 -4.14 42.12
CA PHE A 102 6.26 -4.69 43.46
C PHE A 102 5.03 -4.35 44.28
N SER A 103 4.44 -5.34 44.95
CA SER A 103 3.30 -5.19 45.84
C SER A 103 3.46 -6.06 47.07
N GLY A 104 3.19 -5.49 48.24
CA GLY A 104 3.21 -6.18 49.52
C GLY A 104 2.14 -5.65 50.46
N GLN A 105 1.72 -6.49 51.40
CA GLN A 105 0.72 -6.18 52.42
C GLN A 105 1.23 -6.72 53.76
N ASP A 106 1.04 -5.98 54.85
CA ASP A 106 1.38 -6.44 56.20
C ASP A 106 0.63 -7.75 56.49
N ASP A 107 1.36 -8.77 56.96
CA ASP A 107 0.95 -10.17 57.18
C ASP A 107 0.73 -11.08 55.94
N GLU A 108 0.98 -10.62 54.70
CA GLU A 108 0.94 -11.46 53.48
C GLU A 108 2.27 -11.48 52.71
N SER A 109 2.46 -12.47 51.82
CA SER A 109 3.67 -12.63 51.03
C SER A 109 3.86 -11.48 50.01
N GLU A 110 5.06 -10.93 49.94
CA GLU A 110 5.46 -9.96 48.93
C GLU A 110 5.39 -10.58 47.52
N SER A 111 4.92 -9.81 46.55
CA SER A 111 4.84 -10.21 45.14
C SER A 111 5.59 -9.22 44.26
N TYR A 112 6.46 -9.76 43.41
CA TYR A 112 7.11 -8.97 42.36
C TYR A 112 6.92 -9.60 40.99
N THR A 113 6.92 -8.75 39.98
CA THR A 113 6.92 -9.17 38.58
C THR A 113 7.84 -8.25 37.80
N VAL A 114 8.72 -8.85 37.00
CA VAL A 114 9.59 -8.13 36.06
C VAL A 114 9.31 -8.64 34.66
N ALA A 115 8.96 -7.75 33.74
CA ALA A 115 8.68 -8.11 32.36
C ALA A 115 9.46 -7.22 31.39
N GLY A 116 9.79 -7.74 30.23
CA GLY A 116 10.56 -7.02 29.24
C GLY A 116 10.29 -7.43 27.80
N ILE A 117 10.66 -6.52 26.91
CA ILE A 117 10.65 -6.74 25.45
C ILE A 117 12.04 -6.44 24.93
N SER A 118 12.65 -7.45 24.31
CA SER A 118 13.94 -7.37 23.64
C SER A 118 13.71 -7.31 22.13
N THR A 119 14.19 -6.26 21.48
CA THR A 119 14.03 -6.08 20.02
C THR A 119 15.38 -5.86 19.36
N LEU A 120 15.75 -6.74 18.43
CA LEU A 120 16.93 -6.61 17.57
C LEU A 120 16.48 -6.23 16.15
N GLY A 121 16.87 -5.06 15.66
CA GLY A 121 16.52 -4.57 14.32
C GLY A 121 17.72 -4.56 13.37
N ARG A 122 17.49 -4.90 12.10
CA ARG A 122 18.45 -4.71 11.00
C ARG A 122 17.71 -4.46 9.68
N ARG A 123 17.91 -3.28 9.09
CA ARG A 123 17.24 -2.85 7.84
C ARG A 123 15.71 -2.92 7.93
N GLN A 124 15.10 -3.86 7.22
CA GLN A 124 13.65 -4.10 7.20
C GLN A 124 13.23 -5.26 8.10
N SER A 125 14.20 -5.91 8.75
CA SER A 125 13.96 -7.07 9.60
C SER A 125 14.08 -6.71 11.07
N ARG A 126 13.26 -7.35 11.90
CA ARG A 126 13.34 -7.28 13.36
C ARG A 126 13.03 -8.64 13.98
N LEU A 127 13.78 -8.96 15.03
CA LEU A 127 13.49 -10.04 15.96
C LEU A 127 12.97 -9.42 17.25
N GLN A 128 11.82 -9.87 17.73
CA GLN A 128 11.26 -9.42 19.00
C GLN A 128 10.97 -10.61 19.91
N SER A 129 11.35 -10.48 21.17
CA SER A 129 11.08 -11.42 22.25
C SER A 129 10.41 -10.70 23.41
N SER A 130 9.29 -11.21 23.90
CA SER A 130 8.70 -10.79 25.18
C SER A 130 8.97 -11.84 26.25
N TRP A 131 9.23 -11.39 27.47
CA TRP A 131 9.49 -12.27 28.61
C TRP A 131 8.96 -11.65 29.90
N ALA A 132 8.63 -12.50 30.87
CA ALA A 132 8.24 -12.13 32.21
C ALA A 132 8.86 -13.09 33.23
N ALA A 133 9.20 -12.57 34.40
CA ALA A 133 9.70 -13.31 35.56
C ALA A 133 8.86 -12.94 36.78
N THR A 134 8.24 -13.93 37.41
CA THR A 134 7.39 -13.78 38.59
C THR A 134 7.79 -14.80 39.66
N GLU A 135 7.85 -14.37 40.93
CA GLU A 135 8.14 -15.26 42.07
C GLU A 135 6.92 -16.19 42.35
N PRO A 136 7.11 -17.48 42.71
CA PRO A 136 8.32 -18.11 43.24
C PRO A 136 9.30 -18.75 42.24
N ASN A 137 9.01 -18.88 40.94
CA ASN A 137 10.04 -19.35 39.98
C ASN A 137 9.65 -19.35 38.49
N ASP A 138 8.60 -18.66 38.06
CA ASP A 138 8.17 -18.75 36.67
C ASP A 138 8.81 -17.64 35.82
N PHE A 139 9.84 -18.03 35.08
CA PHE A 139 10.28 -17.28 33.90
C PHE A 139 9.52 -17.80 32.68
N ASN A 140 8.80 -16.91 32.02
CA ASN A 140 8.03 -17.20 30.82
C ASN A 140 8.52 -16.37 29.64
N ILE A 141 8.56 -16.98 28.46
CA ILE A 141 8.72 -16.29 27.18
C ILE A 141 7.38 -16.38 26.45
N ASP A 142 6.62 -15.28 26.41
CA ASP A 142 5.27 -15.32 25.83
C ASP A 142 5.32 -15.34 24.30
N THR A 143 6.19 -14.53 23.70
CA THR A 143 6.24 -14.38 22.24
C THR A 143 7.66 -14.24 21.73
N LEU A 144 7.95 -14.96 20.64
CA LEU A 144 9.16 -14.81 19.83
C LEU A 144 8.74 -14.75 18.37
N PHE A 145 9.06 -13.66 17.68
CA PHE A 145 8.77 -13.58 16.25
C PHE A 145 9.79 -12.75 15.48
N TRP A 146 9.98 -13.16 14.23
CA TRP A 146 10.84 -12.52 13.24
C TRP A 146 9.98 -11.98 12.11
N ARG A 147 10.23 -10.75 11.66
CA ARG A 147 9.65 -10.16 10.45
C ARG A 147 10.74 -9.40 9.70
#